data_AF-A0AA38MDU0-F1
#
_entry.id   AF-A0AA38MDU0-F1
#
_cell.length_a   1.000
_cell.length_b   1.000
_cell.length_c   1.000
_cell.angle_alpha   90.00
_cell.angle_beta   90.00
_cell.angle_gamma   90.00
#
_symmetry.space_group_name_H-M   'P 1'
#
loop_
_entity.id
_entity.type
_entity.pdbx_description
1 polymer ?
#
loop_
_entity_poly.entity_id
_entity_poly.type
_entity_poly.pdbx_seq_one_letter_code
_entity_poly.pdbx_strand_id
1 'polypeptide(L)'
;MGEPKITKIIRAQRTRWLGHIGRASEDRTIGKLLNRLQGGKKKKGRPKLRWLENVETDLWEMGIEDWKSKAANRNQWRAIVRKAQGL
;
A
#
# COMPACT_ATOMS: atom_id res chain seq x y z
N MET A 1 -13.95 24.27 -1.58
CA MET A 1 -13.20 23.05 -1.21
C MET A 1 -11.79 23.20 -1.76
N GLY A 2 -10.76 23.10 -0.92
CA GLY A 2 -9.37 23.26 -1.36
C GLY A 2 -8.85 22.03 -2.11
N GLU A 3 -7.93 22.24 -3.05
CA GLU A 3 -7.33 21.16 -3.84
C GLU A 3 -6.67 20.08 -2.94
N PRO A 4 -6.79 18.79 -3.30
CA PRO A 4 -6.12 17.74 -2.55
C PRO A 4 -4.60 17.91 -2.65
N LYS A 5 -3.93 18.03 -1.49
CA LYS A 5 -2.46 18.04 -1.41
C LYS A 5 -1.88 16.83 -2.17
N ILE A 6 -0.81 17.05 -2.94
CA ILE A 6 -0.12 16.00 -3.72
C ILE A 6 0.22 14.76 -2.87
N THR A 7 0.52 14.94 -1.59
CA THR A 7 0.78 13.85 -0.65
C THR A 7 -0.40 12.88 -0.50
N LYS A 8 -1.64 13.39 -0.48
CA LYS A 8 -2.87 12.56 -0.45
C LYS A 8 -3.05 11.76 -1.74
N ILE A 9 -2.77 12.39 -2.89
CA ILE A 9 -2.84 11.73 -4.20
C ILE A 9 -1.83 10.58 -4.26
N ILE A 10 -0.58 10.84 -3.86
CA ILE A 10 0.50 9.83 -3.84
C ILE A 10 0.16 8.68 -2.89
N ARG A 11 -0.35 8.98 -1.68
CA ARG A 11 -0.80 7.96 -0.72
C ARG A 11 -1.90 7.10 -1.33
N ALA A 12 -2.94 7.70 -1.89
CA ALA A 12 -4.03 6.97 -2.51
C ALA A 12 -3.61 6.09 -3.69
N GLN A 13 -2.69 6.55 -4.54
CA GLN A 13 -2.18 5.75 -5.66
C GLN A 13 -1.40 4.54 -5.16
N ARG A 14 -0.56 4.72 -4.14
CA ARG A 14 0.17 3.61 -3.51
C ARG A 14 -0.78 2.59 -2.89
N THR A 15 -1.81 3.04 -2.17
CA THR A 15 -2.85 2.16 -1.62
C THR A 15 -3.63 1.43 -2.73
N ARG A 16 -3.99 2.13 -3.81
CA ARG A 16 -4.67 1.50 -4.96
C ARG A 16 -3.83 0.38 -5.57
N TRP A 17 -2.53 0.63 -5.76
CA TRP A 17 -1.60 -0.35 -6.31
C TRP A 17 -1.36 -1.52 -5.36
N LEU A 18 -1.24 -1.28 -4.05
CA LEU A 18 -1.10 -2.34 -3.05
C LEU A 18 -2.28 -3.33 -3.08
N GLY A 19 -3.51 -2.83 -3.13
CA GLY A 19 -4.66 -3.73 -3.25
C GLY A 19 -4.74 -4.44 -4.60
N HIS A 20 -4.23 -3.84 -5.68
CA HIS A 20 -4.08 -4.54 -6.95
C HIS A 20 -3.11 -5.72 -6.83
N ILE A 21 -1.96 -5.52 -6.17
CA ILE A 21 -0.98 -6.58 -5.91
C ILE A 21 -1.57 -7.66 -5.01
N GLY A 22 -2.21 -7.28 -3.89
CA GLY A 22 -2.80 -8.24 -2.94
C GLY A 22 -3.96 -9.05 -3.51
N ARG A 23 -4.57 -8.61 -4.62
CA ARG A 23 -5.59 -9.38 -5.36
C ARG A 23 -5.02 -10.16 -6.55
N ALA A 24 -3.81 -9.85 -7.00
CA ALA A 24 -3.16 -10.67 -8.02
C ALA A 24 -2.80 -12.02 -7.38
N SER A 25 -3.09 -13.12 -8.07
CA SER A 25 -2.71 -14.45 -7.57
C SER A 25 -1.21 -14.50 -7.25
N GLU A 26 -0.83 -15.23 -6.19
CA GLU A 26 0.58 -15.34 -5.76
C GLU A 26 1.50 -15.85 -6.89
N ASP A 27 0.94 -16.61 -7.83
CA ASP A 27 1.64 -17.12 -9.01
C ASP A 27 1.96 -16.07 -10.07
N ARG A 28 1.26 -14.92 -10.07
CA ARG A 28 1.58 -13.82 -10.99
C ARG A 28 2.92 -13.21 -10.62
N THR A 29 3.68 -12.84 -11.65
CA THR A 29 5.00 -12.19 -11.59
C THR A 29 5.07 -11.05 -10.58
N ILE A 30 3.97 -10.31 -10.40
CA ILE A 30 3.88 -9.17 -9.49
C ILE A 30 3.94 -9.59 -8.01
N GLY A 31 3.26 -10.69 -7.63
CA GLY A 31 3.32 -11.23 -6.26
C GLY A 31 4.72 -11.75 -5.93
N LYS A 32 5.32 -12.50 -6.87
CA LYS A 32 6.72 -12.98 -6.76
C LYS A 32 7.72 -11.83 -6.66
N LEU A 33 7.55 -10.76 -7.44
CA LEU A 33 8.39 -9.57 -7.38
C LEU A 33 8.27 -8.87 -6.03
N LEU A 34 7.06 -8.69 -5.50
CA LEU A 34 6.85 -8.07 -4.19
C LEU A 34 7.54 -8.86 -3.08
N ASN A 35 7.42 -10.19 -3.08
CA ASN A 35 8.10 -11.06 -2.11
C ASN A 35 9.63 -10.98 -2.25
N ARG A 36 10.15 -10.95 -3.49
CA ARG A 36 11.58 -10.79 -3.75
C ARG A 36 12.13 -9.45 -3.26
N LEU A 37 11.39 -8.36 -3.47
CA LEU A 37 11.78 -7.01 -3.04
C LEU A 37 11.72 -6.83 -1.50
N GLN A 38 10.97 -7.68 -0.80
CA GLN A 38 10.99 -7.76 0.66
C GLN A 38 12.19 -8.55 1.19
N GLY A 39 12.78 -9.46 0.41
CA GLY A 39 13.97 -10.24 0.76
C GLY A 39 15.27 -9.44 0.59
N GLY A 40 16.19 -9.55 1.54
CA GLY A 40 17.55 -8.98 1.45
C GLY A 40 18.09 -8.40 2.76
N LYS A 41 19.42 -8.37 2.92
CA LYS A 41 20.09 -7.74 4.07
C LYS A 41 20.01 -6.21 3.96
N LYS A 42 19.50 -5.55 5.00
CA LYS A 42 19.57 -4.08 5.14
C LYS A 42 20.97 -3.66 5.60
N LYS A 43 21.45 -2.51 5.13
CA LYS A 43 22.64 -1.87 5.70
C LYS A 43 22.36 -1.44 7.15
N LYS A 44 23.37 -1.51 8.02
CA LYS A 44 23.30 -0.96 9.39
C LYS A 44 23.09 0.56 9.34
N GLY A 45 22.36 1.12 10.31
CA GLY A 45 22.09 2.56 10.42
C GLY A 45 20.63 2.92 10.13
N ARG A 46 20.39 3.95 9.29
CA ARG A 46 19.06 4.39 8.83
C ARG A 46 18.78 3.91 7.40
N PRO A 47 18.56 2.61 7.16
CA PRO A 47 18.18 2.13 5.84
C PRO A 47 16.83 2.73 5.43
N LYS A 48 16.70 3.11 4.15
CA LYS A 48 15.44 3.60 3.60
C LYS A 48 14.36 2.52 3.75
N LEU A 49 13.12 2.94 4.08
CA LEU A 49 11.96 2.05 4.08
C LEU A 49 11.73 1.50 2.67
N ARG A 50 11.41 0.22 2.58
CA ARG A 50 10.98 -0.40 1.32
C ARG A 50 9.62 0.12 0.91
N TRP A 51 9.27 -0.05 -0.37
CA TRP A 51 7.98 0.43 -0.87
C TRP A 51 6.82 -0.14 -0.06
N LEU A 52 6.78 -1.46 0.18
CA LEU A 52 5.71 -2.09 0.97
C LEU A 52 5.65 -1.52 2.40
N GLU A 53 6.79 -1.45 3.09
CA GLU A 53 6.88 -0.90 4.45
C GLU A 53 6.32 0.54 4.51
N ASN A 54 6.61 1.39 3.51
CA ASN A 54 6.05 2.73 3.45
C ASN A 54 4.51 2.72 3.29
N VAL A 55 3.96 1.86 2.44
CA VAL A 55 2.50 1.81 2.23
C VAL A 55 1.79 1.20 3.44
N GLU A 56 2.42 0.23 4.11
CA GLU A 56 1.92 -0.33 5.37
C GLU A 56 1.96 0.72 6.49
N THR A 57 2.99 1.55 6.57
CA THR A 57 3.01 2.70 7.48
C THR A 57 1.87 3.69 7.17
N ASP A 58 1.63 4.03 5.90
CA ASP A 58 0.51 4.91 5.54
C ASP A 58 -0.85 4.34 5.96
N LEU A 59 -1.04 3.02 5.79
CA LEU A 59 -2.26 2.34 6.19
C LEU A 59 -2.41 2.30 7.70
N TRP A 60 -1.33 2.05 8.43
CA TRP A 60 -1.30 2.07 9.89
C TRP A 60 -1.64 3.46 10.44
N GLU A 61 -1.06 4.53 9.89
CA GLU A 61 -1.40 5.92 10.23
C GLU A 61 -2.87 6.25 9.95
N MET A 62 -3.50 5.56 8.99
CA MET A 62 -4.93 5.68 8.69
C MET A 62 -5.84 4.80 9.56
N GLY A 63 -5.27 4.03 10.50
CA GLY A 63 -5.98 3.07 11.35
C GLY A 63 -6.45 1.83 10.60
N ILE A 64 -5.74 1.43 9.54
CA ILE A 64 -6.13 0.31 8.68
C ILE A 64 -5.20 -0.86 8.92
N GLU A 65 -5.69 -1.81 9.71
CA GLU A 65 -5.06 -3.11 9.92
C GLU A 65 -5.58 -4.16 8.92
N ASP A 66 -4.95 -5.32 8.86
CA ASP A 66 -5.34 -6.46 8.01
C ASP A 66 -5.69 -6.05 6.56
N TRP A 67 -4.75 -5.35 5.92
CA TRP A 67 -4.99 -4.79 4.61
C TRP A 67 -5.22 -5.86 3.53
N LYS A 68 -4.71 -7.08 3.71
CA LYS A 68 -4.85 -8.20 2.76
C LYS A 68 -6.31 -8.64 2.64
N SER A 69 -6.98 -8.89 3.77
CA SER A 69 -8.41 -9.23 3.77
C SER A 69 -9.26 -8.08 3.25
N LYS A 70 -8.94 -6.85 3.65
CA LYS A 70 -9.63 -5.65 3.17
C LYS A 70 -9.42 -5.40 1.68
N ALA A 71 -8.27 -5.78 1.12
CA ALA A 71 -7.97 -5.67 -0.29
C ALA A 71 -8.72 -6.70 -1.13
N ALA A 72 -9.00 -7.88 -0.58
CA ALA A 72 -9.82 -8.90 -1.22
C ALA A 72 -11.26 -8.40 -1.43
N ASN A 73 -11.82 -7.67 -0.47
CA ASN A 73 -13.09 -6.97 -0.63
C ASN A 73 -12.92 -5.67 -1.43
N ARG A 74 -13.28 -5.69 -2.73
CA ARG A 74 -13.13 -4.52 -3.62
C ARG A 74 -13.86 -3.27 -3.13
N ASN A 75 -15.03 -3.41 -2.52
CA ASN A 75 -15.81 -2.26 -2.04
C ASN A 75 -15.16 -1.63 -0.81
N GLN A 76 -14.72 -2.47 0.13
CA GLN A 76 -13.96 -2.03 1.29
C GLN A 76 -12.65 -1.34 0.87
N TRP A 77 -11.92 -1.92 -0.08
CA TRP A 77 -10.68 -1.31 -0.58
C TRP A 77 -10.91 0.03 -1.29
N ARG A 78 -12.00 0.18 -2.06
CA ARG A 78 -12.36 1.46 -2.70
C ARG A 78 -12.61 2.55 -1.65
N ALA A 79 -13.30 2.23 -0.55
CA ALA A 79 -13.53 3.18 0.54
C ALA A 79 -12.22 3.63 1.19
N ILE A 80 -11.29 2.70 1.38
CA ILE A 80 -9.94 2.98 1.91
C ILE A 80 -9.16 3.91 0.99
N VAL A 81 -9.19 3.65 -0.32
CA VAL A 81 -8.52 4.50 -1.31
C VAL A 81 -9.11 5.91 -1.33
N ARG A 82 -10.44 6.06 -1.19
CA ARG A 82 -11.08 7.39 -1.06
C ARG A 82 -10.64 8.12 0.20
N LYS A 83 -10.65 7.44 1.35
CA LYS A 83 -10.11 7.96 2.62
C LYS A 83 -8.68 8.46 2.45
N ALA A 84 -7.83 7.73 1.71
CA ALA A 84 -6.46 8.15 1.41
C ALA A 84 -6.36 9.38 0.49
N GLN A 85 -7.32 9.56 -0.44
CA GLN A 85 -7.44 10.78 -1.26
C GLN A 85 -7.90 11.99 -0.44
N GLY A 86 -8.38 11.78 0.79
CA GLY A 86 -9.04 12.79 1.61
C GLY A 86 -10.48 13.06 1.16
N LEU A 87 -11.12 12.04 0.55
CA LEU A 87 -12.50 12.00 0.10
C LEU A 87 -13.32 11.04 0.96
#